data_AF-A0A0E3MH25-F1
#
_entry.id   AF-A0A0E3MH25-F1
#
_cell.length_a   1.000
_cell.length_b   1.000
_cell.length_c   1.000
_cell.angle_alpha   90.00
_cell.angle_beta   90.00
_cell.angle_gamma   90.00
#
_symmetry.space_group_name_H-M   'P 1'
#
loop_
_entity.id
_entity.type
_entity.pdbx_description
1 polymer ?
#
loop_
_entity_poly.entity_id
_entity_poly.type
_entity_poly.pdbx_seq_one_letter_code
_entity_poly.pdbx_strand_id
1 'polypeptide(L)'
;MNPGSSPCEGSKKGVERCKMTLVAILRQYSADYAQEFYDYLLNERKIGNKTAKEYVSAVNRPYKETDKSQKAYRIFAKFLESRGVISSEEMEKILRVIKVKRSNADLYIPTEEGIRKTLKLAKEYSENVYFVYRIALESGARLNEILKVLKKPEKDVCDSADDSNGRIRSNGSADGGISLCYYPLSWIRGSKGSFYVFHFSPLRKVTIGEGAIAGFERRRDGAVAIKYVRKFVASKMAELGIPLDVIDFIQGRKPTRVLTQHYISLFGIAKEHYRKYAEWLSKSGVLSDD
;
A
#
# COMPACT_ATOMS: atom_id res chain seq x y z
N MET A 1 -31.42 26.47 -41.05
CA MET A 1 -30.02 26.28 -40.62
C MET A 1 -30.04 25.56 -39.29
N ASN A 2 -29.69 24.27 -39.26
CA ASN A 2 -29.55 23.53 -38.00
C ASN A 2 -28.22 23.95 -37.35
N PRO A 3 -28.19 24.28 -36.04
CA PRO A 3 -26.95 24.49 -35.35
C PRO A 3 -26.19 23.16 -35.29
N GLY A 4 -24.94 23.18 -35.75
CA GLY A 4 -24.09 22.01 -35.87
C GLY A 4 -23.96 21.26 -34.55
N SER A 5 -24.20 19.95 -34.61
CA SER A 5 -23.96 19.02 -33.52
C SER A 5 -22.50 19.06 -33.07
N SER A 6 -22.29 19.03 -31.76
CA SER A 6 -20.97 19.04 -31.14
C SER A 6 -20.12 17.86 -31.66
N PRO A 7 -18.83 18.05 -31.99
CA PRO A 7 -17.95 16.99 -32.52
C PRO A 7 -17.78 15.78 -31.58
N CYS A 8 -18.27 15.88 -30.35
CA CYS A 8 -18.10 14.89 -29.29
C CYS A 8 -19.31 13.96 -29.11
N GLU A 9 -20.33 14.00 -29.98
CA GLU A 9 -21.51 13.13 -29.88
C GLU A 9 -21.50 11.93 -30.84
N GLY A 10 -21.74 10.73 -30.28
CA GLY A 10 -22.36 9.61 -31.00
C GLY A 10 -21.50 8.39 -31.35
N SER A 11 -20.18 8.50 -31.57
CA SER A 11 -19.35 7.33 -31.95
C SER A 11 -18.09 7.17 -31.09
N LYS A 12 -17.68 5.92 -30.81
CA LYS A 12 -16.43 5.61 -30.09
C LYS A 12 -15.21 6.30 -30.73
N LYS A 13 -15.18 6.39 -32.07
CA LYS A 13 -14.12 7.09 -32.81
C LYS A 13 -14.18 8.62 -32.64
N GLY A 14 -15.38 9.21 -32.58
CA GLY A 14 -15.57 10.65 -32.34
C GLY A 14 -15.14 11.07 -30.94
N VAL A 15 -15.49 10.28 -29.92
CA VAL A 15 -15.07 10.51 -28.53
C VAL A 15 -13.55 10.43 -28.37
N GLU A 16 -12.91 9.46 -29.02
CA GLU A 16 -11.44 9.30 -28.96
C GLU A 16 -10.72 10.48 -29.65
N ARG A 17 -11.25 10.96 -30.78
CA ARG A 17 -10.69 12.13 -31.47
C ARG A 17 -10.85 13.40 -30.63
N CYS A 18 -12.05 13.64 -30.09
CA CYS A 18 -12.35 14.76 -29.19
C CYS A 18 -11.44 14.72 -27.94
N LYS A 19 -11.19 13.53 -27.38
CA LYS A 19 -10.24 13.33 -26.27
C LYS A 19 -8.83 13.76 -26.62
N MET A 20 -8.30 13.31 -27.76
CA MET A 20 -6.94 13.64 -28.15
C MET A 20 -6.75 15.14 -28.39
N THR A 21 -7.73 15.80 -28.99
CA THR A 21 -7.72 17.26 -29.19
C THR A 21 -7.75 18.01 -27.86
N LEU A 22 -8.68 17.69 -26.96
CA LEU A 22 -8.79 18.36 -25.66
C LEU A 22 -7.53 18.18 -24.81
N VAL A 23 -6.89 17.01 -24.88
CA VAL A 23 -5.65 16.78 -24.15
C VAL A 23 -4.46 17.49 -24.78
N ALA A 24 -4.42 17.62 -26.11
CA ALA A 24 -3.40 18.41 -26.78
C ALA A 24 -3.47 19.90 -26.36
N ILE A 25 -4.68 20.44 -26.21
CA ILE A 25 -4.91 21.80 -25.69
C ILE A 25 -4.31 21.93 -24.28
N LEU A 26 -4.62 21.01 -23.36
CA LEU A 26 -4.02 21.05 -22.02
C LEU A 26 -2.50 21.01 -22.06
N ARG A 27 -1.93 20.16 -22.92
CA ARG A 27 -0.48 19.96 -23.00
C ARG A 27 0.26 21.23 -23.42
N GLN A 28 -0.36 22.16 -24.13
CA GLN A 28 0.29 23.41 -24.52
C GLN A 28 0.74 24.22 -23.28
N TYR A 29 0.05 24.07 -22.15
CA TYR A 29 0.37 24.74 -20.89
C TYR A 29 1.34 23.92 -20.02
N SER A 30 1.64 22.67 -20.36
CA SER A 30 2.31 21.77 -19.40
C SER A 30 3.77 22.16 -19.13
N ALA A 31 4.45 22.75 -20.11
CA ALA A 31 5.83 23.23 -19.96
C ALA A 31 5.88 24.48 -19.07
N ASP A 32 5.04 25.47 -19.36
CA ASP A 32 5.03 26.77 -18.68
C ASP A 32 4.65 26.62 -17.20
N TYR A 33 3.69 25.73 -16.90
CA TYR A 33 3.18 25.54 -15.55
C TYR A 33 3.76 24.31 -14.84
N ALA A 34 4.85 23.70 -15.35
CA ALA A 34 5.37 22.45 -14.79
C ALA A 34 5.73 22.56 -13.29
N GLN A 35 6.40 23.65 -12.91
CA GLN A 35 6.84 23.88 -11.54
C GLN A 35 5.67 24.25 -10.62
N GLU A 36 4.80 25.18 -11.04
CA GLU A 36 3.61 25.53 -10.26
C GLU A 36 2.66 24.35 -10.07
N PHE A 37 2.51 23.51 -11.10
CA PHE A 37 1.72 22.30 -11.00
C PHE A 37 2.35 21.31 -10.01
N TYR A 38 3.67 21.16 -10.02
CA TYR A 38 4.37 20.35 -9.03
C TYR A 38 4.13 20.86 -7.60
N ASP A 39 4.22 22.17 -7.37
CA ASP A 39 4.01 22.78 -6.06
C ASP A 39 2.54 22.67 -5.61
N TYR A 40 1.59 22.86 -6.52
CA TYR A 40 0.17 22.59 -6.28
C TYR A 40 -0.07 21.13 -5.84
N LEU A 41 0.57 20.17 -6.50
CA LEU A 41 0.44 18.75 -6.16
C LEU A 41 0.96 18.46 -4.74
N LEU A 42 2.09 19.04 -4.33
CA LEU A 42 2.67 18.83 -3.01
C LEU A 42 1.91 19.57 -1.91
N ASN A 43 1.63 20.85 -2.13
CA ASN A 43 1.24 21.76 -1.07
C ASN A 43 -0.27 21.82 -0.88
N GLU A 44 -1.04 21.80 -1.97
CA GLU A 44 -2.50 21.89 -1.91
C GLU A 44 -3.13 20.51 -1.96
N ARG A 45 -2.63 19.63 -2.83
CA ARG A 45 -3.19 18.26 -2.99
C ARG A 45 -2.56 17.23 -2.07
N LYS A 46 -1.48 17.57 -1.37
CA LYS A 46 -0.75 16.69 -0.46
C LYS A 46 -0.36 15.35 -1.11
N ILE A 47 -0.06 15.38 -2.40
CA ILE A 47 0.39 14.21 -3.18
C ILE A 47 1.88 13.99 -2.87
N GLY A 48 2.28 12.73 -2.70
CA GLY A 48 3.68 12.39 -2.43
C GLY A 48 4.62 12.78 -3.57
N ASN A 49 5.84 13.21 -3.23
CA ASN A 49 6.86 13.70 -4.15
C ASN A 49 7.04 12.84 -5.42
N LYS A 50 7.20 11.52 -5.26
CA LYS A 50 7.35 10.58 -6.38
C LYS A 50 6.15 10.64 -7.34
N THR A 51 4.93 10.59 -6.81
CA THR A 51 3.71 10.65 -7.62
C THR A 51 3.52 12.02 -8.26
N ALA A 52 3.87 13.10 -7.56
CA ALA A 52 3.83 14.44 -8.12
C ALA A 52 4.74 14.56 -9.36
N LYS A 53 5.98 14.08 -9.27
CA LYS A 53 6.92 14.00 -10.41
C LYS A 53 6.38 13.15 -11.55
N GLU A 54 5.77 12.01 -11.24
CA GLU A 54 5.13 11.16 -12.26
C GLU A 54 3.97 11.88 -12.96
N TYR A 55 3.16 12.68 -12.25
CA TYR A 55 2.05 13.42 -12.83
C TYR A 55 2.51 14.57 -13.72
N VAL A 56 3.49 15.35 -13.26
CA VAL A 56 4.14 16.39 -14.08
C VAL A 56 4.73 15.77 -15.36
N SER A 57 5.46 14.66 -15.22
CA SER A 57 6.00 13.93 -16.37
C SER A 57 4.91 13.41 -17.31
N ALA A 58 3.77 12.95 -16.78
CA ALA A 58 2.68 12.42 -17.57
C ALA A 58 1.97 13.49 -18.40
N VAL A 59 1.79 14.71 -17.88
CA VAL A 59 1.16 15.81 -18.63
C VAL A 59 2.09 16.41 -19.67
N ASN A 60 3.41 16.29 -19.50
CA ASN A 60 4.41 16.68 -20.50
C ASN A 60 4.57 15.66 -21.65
N ARG A 61 3.85 14.53 -21.62
CA ARG A 61 3.93 13.47 -22.63
C ARG A 61 2.60 13.33 -23.37
N PRO A 62 2.59 12.82 -24.61
CA PRO A 62 1.36 12.45 -25.28
C PRO A 62 0.48 11.57 -24.39
N TYR A 63 -0.82 11.89 -24.36
CA TYR A 63 -1.80 11.17 -23.55
C TYR A 63 -1.80 9.69 -23.84
N LYS A 64 -1.97 8.89 -22.77
CA LYS A 64 -2.12 7.44 -22.87
C LYS A 64 -3.28 7.00 -21.99
N GLU A 65 -4.00 5.96 -22.41
CA GLU A 65 -5.11 5.34 -21.67
C GLU A 65 -4.66 4.51 -20.46
N THR A 66 -3.81 5.10 -19.62
CA THR A 66 -3.30 4.55 -18.37
C THR A 66 -3.88 5.30 -17.18
N ASP A 67 -4.09 4.62 -16.06
CA ASP A 67 -4.64 5.20 -14.83
C ASP A 67 -3.85 6.45 -14.38
N LYS A 68 -2.51 6.40 -14.44
CA LYS A 68 -1.65 7.54 -14.06
C LYS A 68 -1.85 8.75 -14.98
N SER A 69 -1.87 8.53 -16.30
CA SER A 69 -2.05 9.62 -17.27
C SER A 69 -3.46 10.22 -17.14
N GLN A 70 -4.50 9.38 -17.04
CA GLN A 70 -5.87 9.84 -16.81
C GLN A 70 -5.98 10.71 -15.54
N LYS A 71 -5.39 10.26 -14.42
CA LYS A 71 -5.39 11.04 -13.16
C LYS A 71 -4.61 12.34 -13.30
N ALA A 72 -3.41 12.29 -13.89
CA ALA A 72 -2.55 13.46 -14.06
C ALA A 72 -3.25 14.56 -14.87
N TYR A 73 -3.80 14.23 -16.05
CA TYR A 73 -4.48 15.20 -16.91
C TYR A 73 -5.76 15.76 -16.27
N ARG A 74 -6.55 14.94 -15.56
CA ARG A 74 -7.72 15.44 -14.81
C ARG A 74 -7.34 16.40 -13.70
N ILE A 75 -6.26 16.10 -12.98
CA ILE A 75 -5.77 16.95 -11.89
C ILE A 75 -5.17 18.24 -12.46
N PHE A 76 -4.49 18.16 -13.59
CA PHE A 76 -3.92 19.31 -14.28
C PHE A 76 -5.00 20.26 -14.81
N ALA A 77 -6.09 19.75 -15.39
CA ALA A 77 -7.22 20.58 -15.79
C ALA A 77 -7.83 21.36 -14.61
N LYS A 78 -7.98 20.71 -13.44
CA LYS A 78 -8.43 21.39 -12.22
C LYS A 78 -7.44 22.42 -11.72
N PHE A 79 -6.14 22.16 -11.86
CA PHE A 79 -5.10 23.12 -11.51
C PHE A 79 -5.18 24.36 -12.42
N LEU A 80 -5.22 24.17 -13.74
CA LEU A 80 -5.30 25.28 -14.70
C LEU A 80 -6.56 26.13 -14.47
N GLU A 81 -7.68 25.48 -14.18
CA GLU A 81 -8.92 26.18 -13.84
C GLU A 81 -8.79 26.98 -12.53
N SER A 82 -8.19 26.39 -11.49
CA SER A 82 -7.92 27.10 -10.23
C SER A 82 -6.94 28.27 -10.35
N ARG A 83 -6.21 28.35 -11.46
CA ARG A 83 -5.31 29.46 -11.82
C ARG A 83 -5.91 30.40 -12.87
N GLY A 84 -7.16 30.19 -13.27
CA GLY A 84 -7.84 31.01 -14.27
C GLY A 84 -7.30 30.84 -15.70
N VAL A 85 -6.51 29.80 -15.97
CA VAL A 85 -5.89 29.56 -17.29
C VAL A 85 -6.89 28.94 -18.27
N ILE A 86 -7.83 28.15 -17.76
CA ILE A 86 -8.96 27.61 -18.53
C ILE A 86 -10.27 27.89 -17.79
N SER A 87 -11.36 27.93 -18.54
CA SER A 87 -12.72 28.07 -18.00
C SER A 87 -13.19 26.80 -17.29
N SER A 88 -14.16 26.95 -16.39
CA SER A 88 -14.81 25.80 -15.76
C SER A 88 -15.52 24.89 -16.78
N GLU A 89 -16.04 25.44 -17.88
CA GLU A 89 -16.64 24.66 -18.96
C GLU A 89 -15.61 23.75 -19.68
N GLU A 90 -14.43 24.28 -19.98
CA GLU A 90 -13.34 23.49 -20.58
C GLU A 90 -12.88 22.37 -19.64
N MET A 91 -12.69 22.70 -18.36
CA MET A 91 -12.35 21.75 -17.31
C MET A 91 -13.40 20.62 -17.22
N GLU A 92 -14.69 20.93 -17.23
CA GLU A 92 -15.76 19.94 -17.23
C GLU A 92 -15.77 19.05 -18.47
N LYS A 93 -15.56 19.61 -19.67
CA LYS A 93 -15.44 18.83 -20.91
C LYS A 93 -14.32 17.80 -20.79
N ILE A 94 -13.15 18.19 -20.29
CA ILE A 94 -12.02 17.29 -20.04
C ILE A 94 -12.40 16.20 -19.04
N LEU A 95 -13.01 16.56 -17.90
CA LEU A 95 -13.39 15.58 -16.88
C LEU A 95 -14.46 14.60 -17.36
N ARG A 96 -15.31 14.99 -18.31
CA ARG A 96 -16.33 14.13 -18.93
C ARG A 96 -15.71 13.07 -19.83
N VAL A 97 -14.69 13.44 -20.60
CA VAL A 97 -14.06 12.57 -21.60
C VAL A 97 -12.95 11.70 -21.00
N ILE A 98 -12.13 12.23 -20.09
CA ILE A 98 -11.05 11.48 -19.45
C ILE A 98 -11.58 10.78 -18.19
N LYS A 99 -12.17 9.59 -18.33
CA LYS A 99 -12.65 8.81 -17.18
C LYS A 99 -11.54 7.95 -16.59
N VAL A 100 -11.36 8.00 -15.27
CA VAL A 100 -10.45 7.08 -14.55
C VAL A 100 -11.09 5.70 -14.55
N LYS A 101 -10.40 4.70 -15.10
CA LYS A 101 -10.87 3.31 -15.08
C LYS A 101 -10.95 2.82 -13.62
N ARG A 102 -12.10 2.26 -13.23
CA ARG A 102 -12.20 1.56 -11.94
C ARG A 102 -11.41 0.27 -12.05
N SER A 103 -10.47 0.05 -11.14
CA SER A 103 -9.82 -1.24 -11.01
C SER A 103 -10.77 -2.20 -10.32
N ASN A 104 -11.00 -3.37 -10.90
CA ASN A 104 -11.71 -4.45 -10.22
C ASN A 104 -10.92 -4.89 -8.98
N ALA A 105 -11.62 -5.46 -8.00
CA ALA A 105 -10.99 -6.05 -6.85
C ALA A 105 -10.08 -7.21 -7.31
N ASP A 106 -8.82 -7.15 -6.92
CA ASP A 106 -7.87 -8.23 -7.13
C ASP A 106 -8.16 -9.30 -6.06
N LEU A 107 -8.69 -10.46 -6.47
CA LEU A 107 -9.12 -11.54 -5.58
C LEU A 107 -8.03 -12.59 -5.31
N TYR A 108 -6.87 -12.48 -5.94
CA TYR A 108 -5.80 -13.47 -5.78
C TYR A 108 -5.29 -13.51 -4.34
N ILE A 109 -5.25 -14.71 -3.76
CA ILE A 109 -4.65 -15.06 -2.47
C ILE A 109 -3.65 -16.20 -2.75
N PRO A 110 -2.36 -16.06 -2.37
CA PRO A 110 -1.36 -17.08 -2.63
C PRO A 110 -1.50 -18.27 -1.66
N THR A 111 -0.97 -19.43 -2.04
CA THR A 111 -0.94 -20.64 -1.20
C THR A 111 0.22 -20.62 -0.21
N GLU A 112 0.16 -21.45 0.83
CA GLU A 112 1.26 -21.64 1.79
C GLU A 112 2.56 -22.06 1.11
N GLU A 113 2.48 -22.97 0.13
CA GLU A 113 3.62 -23.39 -0.70
C GLU A 113 4.20 -22.21 -1.49
N GLY A 114 3.34 -21.37 -2.08
CA GLY A 114 3.76 -20.16 -2.77
C GLY A 114 4.49 -19.17 -1.87
N ILE A 115 4.03 -19.02 -0.62
CA ILE A 115 4.71 -18.20 0.40
C ILE A 115 6.07 -18.81 0.76
N ARG A 116 6.13 -20.11 1.08
CA ARG A 116 7.36 -20.83 1.42
C ARG A 116 8.40 -20.71 0.30
N LYS A 117 8.00 -21.00 -0.95
CA LYS A 117 8.87 -20.85 -2.13
C LYS A 117 9.39 -19.42 -2.27
N THR A 118 8.53 -18.43 -2.04
CA THR A 118 8.92 -17.01 -2.10
C THR A 118 9.93 -16.65 -1.03
N LEU A 119 9.79 -17.17 0.20
CA LEU A 119 10.78 -16.98 1.27
C LEU A 119 12.13 -17.59 0.90
N LYS A 120 12.16 -18.81 0.34
CA LYS A 120 13.40 -19.45 -0.16
C LYS A 120 14.08 -18.59 -1.23
N LEU A 121 13.33 -18.18 -2.25
CA LEU A 121 13.82 -17.29 -3.31
C LEU A 121 14.33 -15.95 -2.77
N ALA A 122 13.65 -15.38 -1.78
CA ALA A 122 14.06 -14.13 -1.16
C ALA A 122 15.38 -14.29 -0.40
N LYS A 123 15.57 -15.40 0.31
CA LYS A 123 16.80 -15.75 1.04
C LYS A 123 17.98 -15.90 0.10
N GLU A 124 17.80 -16.62 -1.00
CA GLU A 124 18.79 -16.77 -2.07
C GLU A 124 19.12 -15.45 -2.78
N TYR A 125 18.16 -14.52 -2.87
CA TYR A 125 18.39 -13.22 -3.51
C TYR A 125 19.14 -12.25 -2.62
N SER A 126 18.70 -12.10 -1.36
CA SER A 126 19.32 -11.22 -0.38
C SER A 126 18.72 -11.43 0.98
N GLU A 127 19.58 -11.58 1.99
CA GLU A 127 19.18 -11.66 3.40
C GLU A 127 18.30 -10.47 3.85
N ASN A 128 18.53 -9.26 3.31
CA ASN A 128 17.66 -8.12 3.60
C ASN A 128 16.28 -8.21 2.94
N VAL A 129 16.17 -8.80 1.75
CA VAL A 129 14.88 -9.02 1.08
C VAL A 129 14.10 -10.12 1.80
N TYR A 130 14.76 -11.22 2.14
CA TYR A 130 14.19 -12.27 2.99
C TYR A 130 13.63 -11.70 4.29
N PHE A 131 14.42 -10.91 5.01
CA PHE A 131 13.98 -10.34 6.27
C PHE A 131 12.76 -9.42 6.12
N VAL A 132 12.69 -8.63 5.05
CA VAL A 132 11.48 -7.83 4.74
C VAL A 132 10.26 -8.72 4.48
N TYR A 133 10.42 -9.82 3.73
CA TYR A 133 9.33 -10.77 3.47
C TYR A 133 8.89 -11.53 4.72
N ARG A 134 9.84 -11.91 5.58
CA ARG A 134 9.57 -12.55 6.87
C ARG A 134 8.74 -11.64 7.76
N ILE A 135 9.15 -10.38 7.96
CA ILE A 135 8.37 -9.41 8.73
C ILE A 135 7.01 -9.13 8.06
N ALA A 136 6.91 -9.15 6.72
CA ALA A 136 5.62 -9.02 6.03
C ALA A 136 4.67 -10.18 6.33
N LEU A 137 5.19 -11.40 6.41
CA LEU A 137 4.44 -12.58 6.77
C LEU A 137 4.04 -12.54 8.26
N GLU A 138 4.96 -12.20 9.15
CA GLU A 138 4.66 -12.11 10.59
C GLU A 138 3.63 -11.04 10.91
N SER A 139 3.66 -9.89 10.23
CA SER A 139 2.86 -8.72 10.61
C SER A 139 1.62 -8.48 9.76
N GLY A 140 1.63 -8.90 8.49
CA GLY A 140 0.66 -8.42 7.50
C GLY A 140 0.73 -6.91 7.23
N ALA A 141 1.77 -6.21 7.68
CA ALA A 141 1.93 -4.77 7.48
C ALA A 141 2.21 -4.42 6.00
N ARG A 142 2.04 -3.15 5.63
CA ARG A 142 2.39 -2.71 4.26
C ARG A 142 3.89 -2.65 4.12
N LEU A 143 4.42 -2.91 2.92
CA LEU A 143 5.86 -2.78 2.62
C LEU A 143 6.46 -1.46 3.17
N ASN A 144 5.78 -0.34 2.95
CA ASN A 144 6.26 0.96 3.41
C ASN A 144 6.27 1.13 4.94
N GLU A 145 5.41 0.42 5.66
CA GLU A 145 5.42 0.41 7.13
C GLU A 145 6.59 -0.46 7.61
N ILE A 146 6.77 -1.64 7.02
CA ILE A 146 7.89 -2.55 7.30
C ILE A 146 9.23 -1.85 7.09
N LEU A 147 9.46 -1.25 5.91
CA LEU A 147 10.71 -0.53 5.62
C LEU A 147 10.96 0.65 6.59
N LYS A 148 9.89 1.27 7.12
CA LYS A 148 10.02 2.37 8.08
C LYS A 148 10.41 1.84 9.47
N VAL A 149 9.79 0.74 9.90
CA VAL A 149 10.13 0.02 11.15
C VAL A 149 11.58 -0.45 11.12
N LEU A 150 11.99 -1.15 10.06
CA LEU A 150 13.34 -1.70 9.92
C LEU A 150 14.44 -0.64 9.76
N LYS A 151 14.08 0.61 9.45
CA LYS A 151 15.04 1.73 9.41
C LYS A 151 15.47 2.17 10.81
N LYS A 152 14.63 1.94 11.82
CA LYS A 152 14.78 2.39 13.21
C LYS A 152 14.32 1.31 14.20
N PRO A 153 14.89 0.09 14.17
CA PRO A 153 14.42 -1.05 14.97
C PRO A 153 14.51 -0.81 16.48
N GLU A 154 15.29 0.16 16.95
CA GLU A 154 15.51 0.47 18.37
C GLU A 154 14.25 0.90 19.16
N LYS A 155 13.13 1.16 18.48
CA LYS A 155 11.85 1.52 19.14
C LYS A 155 10.93 0.33 19.34
N ASP A 156 11.40 -0.87 19.03
CA ASP A 156 10.61 -2.09 19.20
C ASP A 156 10.28 -2.34 20.66
N VAL A 157 9.08 -2.86 20.90
CA VAL A 157 8.62 -3.23 22.24
C VAL A 157 8.27 -4.70 22.20
N CYS A 158 9.03 -5.51 22.92
CA CYS A 158 8.75 -6.93 23.10
C CYS A 158 8.21 -7.15 24.49
N ASP A 159 7.26 -8.08 24.60
CA ASP A 159 6.82 -8.55 25.90
C ASP A 159 8.04 -9.08 26.65
N SER A 160 8.32 -8.46 27.79
CA SER A 160 9.32 -9.00 28.70
C SER A 160 8.84 -10.37 29.11
N ALA A 161 9.78 -11.31 29.26
CA ALA A 161 9.45 -12.58 29.83
C ALA A 161 8.59 -12.35 31.08
N ASP A 162 8.81 -11.39 32.00
CA ASP A 162 8.07 -11.26 33.27
C ASP A 162 6.62 -10.71 33.30
N ASP A 163 5.97 -10.37 32.18
CA ASP A 163 4.58 -9.90 32.26
C ASP A 163 3.65 -11.07 32.67
N SER A 164 3.07 -11.03 33.87
CA SER A 164 2.18 -12.08 34.39
C SER A 164 0.85 -12.19 33.64
N ASN A 165 0.59 -11.33 32.65
CA ASN A 165 -0.47 -11.51 31.63
C ASN A 165 0.08 -11.94 30.25
N GLY A 166 1.40 -12.15 30.13
CA GLY A 166 2.15 -12.39 28.89
C GLY A 166 3.23 -13.48 28.96
N ARG A 167 3.40 -14.20 30.08
CA ARG A 167 4.20 -15.43 30.15
C ARG A 167 3.41 -16.65 29.68
N ILE A 168 3.82 -17.20 28.55
CA ILE A 168 4.22 -18.61 28.56
C ILE A 168 5.71 -18.63 28.87
N ARG A 169 6.07 -19.25 29.99
CA ARG A 169 7.47 -19.40 30.44
C ARG A 169 8.26 -20.16 29.38
N SER A 170 9.53 -19.81 29.21
CA SER A 170 10.55 -20.84 29.00
C SER A 170 11.75 -20.52 29.88
N ASN A 171 12.00 -21.43 30.81
CA ASN A 171 13.32 -21.76 31.35
C ASN A 171 13.20 -23.21 31.83
N GLY A 172 13.59 -24.16 30.96
CA GLY A 172 13.74 -25.57 31.30
C GLY A 172 12.50 -26.47 31.18
N SER A 173 11.41 -26.06 30.53
CA SER A 173 10.23 -26.91 30.30
C SER A 173 10.02 -27.19 28.82
N ALA A 174 9.67 -28.43 28.49
CA ALA A 174 9.57 -29.00 27.14
C ALA A 174 8.44 -28.40 26.24
N ASP A 175 7.94 -27.20 26.53
CA ASP A 175 6.83 -26.54 25.82
C ASP A 175 7.19 -25.06 25.53
N GLY A 176 7.58 -24.76 24.29
CA GLY A 176 8.15 -23.47 23.87
C GLY A 176 7.13 -22.38 23.52
N GLY A 177 7.09 -21.30 24.31
CA GLY A 177 6.30 -20.09 24.04
C GLY A 177 6.99 -19.09 23.09
N ILE A 178 6.19 -18.32 22.33
CA ILE A 178 6.64 -17.28 21.39
C ILE A 178 6.62 -15.92 22.08
N SER A 179 7.73 -15.18 22.05
CA SER A 179 7.77 -13.78 22.49
C SER A 179 7.12 -12.89 21.43
N LEU A 180 6.06 -12.17 21.81
CA LEU A 180 5.36 -11.24 20.93
C LEU A 180 5.97 -9.85 21.06
N CYS A 181 6.19 -9.20 19.93
CA CYS A 181 6.69 -7.85 19.84
C CYS A 181 5.76 -6.98 19.00
N TYR A 182 5.83 -5.67 19.24
CA TYR A 182 5.13 -4.69 18.44
C TYR A 182 5.96 -3.41 18.33
N TYR A 183 5.92 -2.81 17.14
CA TYR A 183 6.55 -1.53 16.89
C TYR A 183 5.50 -0.41 16.89
N PRO A 184 5.55 0.59 17.79
CA PRO A 184 4.67 1.75 17.76
C PRO A 184 5.03 2.68 16.59
N LEU A 185 4.19 2.70 15.56
CA LEU A 185 4.44 3.43 14.31
C LEU A 185 3.73 4.80 14.27
N SER A 186 2.50 4.89 14.80
CA SER A 186 1.66 6.10 14.82
C SER A 186 1.68 6.92 13.52
N TRP A 187 1.62 6.24 12.36
CA TRP A 187 1.84 6.88 11.06
C TRP A 187 0.54 7.03 10.28
N ILE A 188 0.10 8.28 10.10
CA ILE A 188 -1.12 8.65 9.37
C ILE A 188 -0.75 9.36 8.06
N ARG A 189 -1.36 8.93 6.96
CA ARG A 189 -1.21 9.45 5.58
C ARG A 189 -2.58 9.57 4.93
N GLY A 190 -3.16 10.77 4.97
CA GLY A 190 -4.53 10.98 4.51
C GLY A 190 -5.51 10.09 5.28
N SER A 191 -6.30 9.28 4.58
CA SER A 191 -7.21 8.31 5.20
C SER A 191 -6.54 7.01 5.67
N LYS A 192 -5.27 6.77 5.32
CA LYS A 192 -4.53 5.54 5.66
C LYS A 192 -3.70 5.77 6.91
N GLY A 193 -3.93 5.00 7.97
CA GLY A 193 -3.12 5.07 9.19
C GLY A 193 -2.72 3.68 9.67
N SER A 194 -1.48 3.53 10.13
CA SER A 194 -0.97 2.33 10.79
C SER A 194 -0.36 2.71 12.14
N PHE A 195 -0.87 2.11 13.20
CA PHE A 195 -0.51 2.44 14.58
C PHE A 195 0.58 1.52 15.12
N TYR A 196 0.52 0.24 14.79
CA TYR A 196 1.42 -0.80 15.27
C TYR A 196 1.84 -1.74 14.14
N VAL A 197 3.02 -2.35 14.28
CA VAL A 197 3.45 -3.50 13.47
C VAL A 197 3.77 -4.63 14.44
N PHE A 198 2.91 -5.65 14.48
CA PHE A 198 3.10 -6.84 15.30
C PHE A 198 4.07 -7.82 14.63
N HIS A 199 4.94 -8.45 15.39
CA HIS A 199 5.90 -9.44 14.90
C HIS A 199 6.41 -10.30 16.07
N PHE A 200 7.25 -11.29 15.79
CA PHE A 200 7.90 -12.08 16.84
C PHE A 200 9.37 -12.39 16.55
N SER A 201 9.88 -12.01 15.37
CA SER A 201 11.31 -12.07 15.08
C SER A 201 12.03 -10.79 15.52
N PRO A 202 13.18 -10.90 16.21
CA PRO A 202 13.97 -9.73 16.61
C PRO A 202 14.25 -8.81 15.42
N LEU A 203 13.86 -7.53 15.52
CA LEU A 203 14.09 -6.57 14.46
C LEU A 203 15.58 -6.26 14.32
N ARG A 204 16.04 -6.15 13.07
CA ARG A 204 17.36 -5.64 12.73
C ARG A 204 17.29 -4.52 11.71
N LYS A 205 18.31 -3.66 11.71
CA LYS A 205 18.36 -2.51 10.81
C LYS A 205 18.51 -2.99 9.36
N VAL A 206 17.61 -2.53 8.49
CA VAL A 206 17.65 -2.79 7.05
C VAL A 206 17.50 -1.47 6.29
N THR A 207 18.40 -1.22 5.34
CA THR A 207 18.49 0.06 4.61
C THR A 207 18.02 -0.01 3.15
N ILE A 208 17.47 -1.14 2.71
CA ILE A 208 16.93 -1.28 1.35
C ILE A 208 15.63 -0.49 1.18
N GLY A 209 15.33 -0.08 -0.05
CA GLY A 209 14.08 0.61 -0.41
C GLY A 209 13.12 -0.26 -1.21
N GLU A 210 11.94 0.29 -1.54
CA GLU A 210 10.94 -0.36 -2.40
C GLU A 210 11.53 -0.92 -3.71
N GLY A 211 12.54 -0.23 -4.26
CA GLY A 211 13.21 -0.64 -5.50
C GLY A 211 13.92 -1.99 -5.41
N ALA A 212 14.46 -2.35 -4.24
CA ALA A 212 15.10 -3.66 -4.04
C ALA A 212 14.06 -4.78 -4.06
N ILE A 213 12.91 -4.56 -3.41
CA ILE A 213 11.79 -5.50 -3.41
C ILE A 213 11.20 -5.66 -4.81
N ALA A 214 10.96 -4.55 -5.51
CA ALA A 214 10.50 -4.59 -6.91
C ALA A 214 11.53 -5.25 -7.85
N GLY A 215 12.83 -5.11 -7.56
CA GLY A 215 13.90 -5.79 -8.27
C GLY A 215 13.87 -7.29 -8.08
N PHE A 216 13.67 -7.75 -6.84
CA PHE A 216 13.47 -9.15 -6.50
C PHE A 216 12.24 -9.73 -7.22
N GLU A 217 11.07 -9.11 -7.04
CA GLU A 217 9.80 -9.56 -7.63
C GLU A 217 9.85 -9.67 -9.15
N ARG A 218 10.66 -8.84 -9.83
CA ARG A 218 10.84 -8.89 -11.28
C ARG A 218 11.82 -9.97 -11.73
N ARG A 219 12.89 -10.21 -10.96
CA ARG A 219 14.00 -11.09 -11.37
C ARG A 219 13.80 -12.55 -10.96
N ARG A 220 12.93 -12.80 -9.98
CA ARG A 220 12.66 -14.15 -9.46
C ARG A 220 11.27 -14.57 -9.89
N ASP A 221 11.21 -15.34 -10.97
CA ASP A 221 9.94 -15.87 -11.47
C ASP A 221 9.28 -16.78 -10.43
N GLY A 222 7.96 -16.68 -10.32
CA GLY A 222 7.17 -17.36 -9.29
C GLY A 222 7.29 -16.76 -7.88
N ALA A 223 8.01 -15.65 -7.67
CA ALA A 223 7.96 -14.93 -6.40
C ALA A 223 6.61 -14.25 -6.21
N VAL A 224 5.97 -14.51 -5.07
CA VAL A 224 4.73 -13.84 -4.68
C VAL A 224 5.03 -12.40 -4.33
N ALA A 225 4.42 -11.44 -5.04
CA ALA A 225 4.60 -10.03 -4.71
C ALA A 225 4.16 -9.73 -3.26
N ILE A 226 4.90 -8.88 -2.55
CA ILE A 226 4.72 -8.67 -1.11
C ILE A 226 3.32 -8.16 -0.73
N LYS A 227 2.64 -7.48 -1.65
CA LYS A 227 1.24 -7.06 -1.45
C LYS A 227 0.28 -8.24 -1.28
N TYR A 228 0.62 -9.40 -1.85
CA TYR A 228 -0.16 -10.63 -1.75
C TYR A 228 0.18 -11.43 -0.49
N VAL A 229 1.41 -11.34 0.03
CA VAL A 229 1.75 -11.86 1.36
C VAL A 229 0.81 -11.27 2.41
N ARG A 230 0.59 -9.95 2.36
CA ARG A 230 -0.40 -9.29 3.22
C ARG A 230 -1.83 -9.86 3.07
N LYS A 231 -2.27 -10.23 1.86
CA LYS A 231 -3.60 -10.84 1.68
C LYS A 231 -3.66 -12.25 2.24
N PHE A 232 -2.57 -13.02 2.10
CA PHE A 232 -2.42 -14.32 2.72
C PHE A 232 -2.54 -14.23 4.24
N VAL A 233 -1.81 -13.30 4.87
CA VAL A 233 -1.89 -13.06 6.33
C VAL A 233 -3.33 -12.75 6.75
N ALA A 234 -4.03 -11.85 6.05
CA ALA A 234 -5.43 -11.54 6.36
C ALA A 234 -6.35 -12.75 6.23
N SER A 235 -6.20 -13.52 5.16
CA SER A 235 -7.04 -14.70 4.90
C SER A 235 -6.80 -15.76 5.96
N LYS A 236 -5.53 -15.99 6.32
CA LYS A 236 -5.17 -16.95 7.36
C LYS A 236 -5.66 -16.53 8.75
N MET A 237 -5.54 -15.25 9.10
CA MET A 237 -6.11 -14.74 10.35
C MET A 237 -7.64 -14.93 10.40
N ALA A 238 -8.33 -14.74 9.27
CA ALA A 238 -9.78 -14.97 9.19
C ALA A 238 -10.13 -16.47 9.33
N GLU A 239 -9.35 -17.37 8.70
CA GLU A 239 -9.48 -18.82 8.88
C GLU A 239 -9.31 -19.25 10.34
N LEU A 240 -8.43 -18.57 11.09
CA LEU A 240 -8.24 -18.77 12.54
C LEU A 240 -9.33 -18.13 13.41
N GLY A 241 -10.40 -17.59 12.80
CA GLY A 241 -11.53 -16.99 13.51
C GLY A 241 -11.23 -15.63 14.14
N ILE A 242 -10.18 -14.93 13.69
CA ILE A 242 -9.89 -13.57 14.18
C ILE A 242 -10.90 -12.59 13.57
N PRO A 243 -11.55 -11.71 14.36
CA PRO A 243 -12.50 -10.73 13.85
C PRO A 243 -11.90 -9.80 12.79
N LEU A 244 -12.66 -9.52 11.72
CA LEU A 244 -12.16 -8.75 10.57
C LEU A 244 -11.68 -7.33 10.93
N ASP A 245 -12.31 -6.69 11.90
CA ASP A 245 -11.89 -5.37 12.41
C ASP A 245 -10.57 -5.43 13.18
N VAL A 246 -10.31 -6.53 13.89
CA VAL A 246 -9.03 -6.82 14.53
C VAL A 246 -7.95 -7.10 13.48
N ILE A 247 -8.25 -7.89 12.44
CA ILE A 247 -7.33 -8.12 11.31
C ILE A 247 -6.99 -6.80 10.64
N ASP A 248 -8.00 -5.97 10.37
CA ASP A 248 -7.81 -4.67 9.76
C ASP A 248 -6.86 -3.81 10.63
N PHE A 249 -7.04 -3.80 11.95
CA PHE A 249 -6.16 -3.09 12.89
C PHE A 249 -4.73 -3.65 12.91
N ILE A 250 -4.54 -4.97 13.02
CA ILE A 250 -3.21 -5.63 12.99
C ILE A 250 -2.47 -5.26 11.71
N GLN A 251 -3.17 -5.24 10.58
CA GLN A 251 -2.59 -4.84 9.30
C GLN A 251 -2.44 -3.31 9.14
N GLY A 252 -2.66 -2.51 10.17
CA GLY A 252 -2.55 -1.06 10.11
C GLY A 252 -3.58 -0.43 9.16
N ARG A 253 -4.83 -0.87 9.17
CA ARG A 253 -5.96 -0.16 8.58
C ARG A 253 -6.68 0.59 9.70
N LYS A 254 -7.21 1.77 9.37
CA LYS A 254 -7.98 2.55 10.34
C LYS A 254 -9.30 1.82 10.60
N PRO A 255 -9.65 1.52 11.86
CA PRO A 255 -10.97 0.98 12.19
C PRO A 255 -12.05 1.96 11.70
N THR A 256 -13.07 1.42 11.04
CA THR A 256 -14.17 2.23 10.47
C THR A 256 -15.33 2.42 11.46
N ARG A 257 -15.43 1.60 12.50
CA ARG A 257 -16.50 1.62 13.51
C ARG A 257 -16.14 2.51 14.70
N VAL A 258 -17.13 3.24 15.23
CA VAL A 258 -16.98 4.24 16.32
C VAL A 258 -16.65 3.58 17.67
N LEU A 259 -17.25 2.43 17.99
CA LEU A 259 -17.02 1.72 19.25
C LEU A 259 -15.56 1.21 19.40
N THR A 260 -14.89 0.96 18.28
CA THR A 260 -13.50 0.51 18.19
C THR A 260 -12.48 1.66 18.26
N GLN A 261 -12.92 2.91 18.44
CA GLN A 261 -12.05 4.10 18.49
C GLN A 261 -11.31 4.29 19.82
N HIS A 262 -11.66 3.54 20.87
CA HIS A 262 -10.82 3.45 22.06
C HIS A 262 -9.61 2.58 21.74
N TYR A 263 -8.58 3.19 21.14
CA TYR A 263 -7.38 2.52 20.64
C TYR A 263 -6.66 1.67 21.69
N ILE A 264 -6.76 2.02 22.98
CA ILE A 264 -6.17 1.27 24.09
C ILE A 264 -6.84 -0.10 24.25
N SER A 265 -8.16 -0.20 24.13
CA SER A 265 -8.86 -1.49 24.21
C SER A 265 -8.61 -2.34 22.96
N LEU A 266 -8.56 -1.71 21.78
CA LEU A 266 -8.30 -2.41 20.53
C LEU A 266 -6.88 -2.98 20.44
N PHE A 267 -5.88 -2.29 20.99
CA PHE A 267 -4.52 -2.82 21.05
C PHE A 267 -4.43 -4.12 21.86
N GLY A 268 -5.02 -4.15 23.06
CA GLY A 268 -5.03 -5.35 23.90
C GLY A 268 -5.74 -6.53 23.22
N ILE A 269 -6.92 -6.27 22.63
CA ILE A 269 -7.68 -7.28 21.86
C ILE A 269 -6.84 -7.78 20.67
N ALA A 270 -6.23 -6.86 19.92
CA ALA A 270 -5.43 -7.22 18.76
C ALA A 270 -4.21 -8.05 19.14
N LYS A 271 -3.53 -7.73 20.25
CA LYS A 271 -2.40 -8.49 20.76
C LYS A 271 -2.79 -9.93 21.12
N GLU A 272 -3.93 -10.12 21.80
CA GLU A 272 -4.45 -11.45 22.14
C GLU A 272 -4.77 -12.28 20.90
N HIS A 273 -5.47 -11.68 19.93
CA HIS A 273 -5.78 -12.37 18.67
C HIS A 273 -4.52 -12.62 17.81
N TYR A 274 -3.58 -11.68 17.80
CA TYR A 274 -2.31 -11.83 17.09
C TYR A 274 -1.53 -13.05 17.59
N ARG A 275 -1.58 -13.35 18.90
CA ARG A 275 -0.96 -14.55 19.47
C ARG A 275 -1.38 -15.82 18.74
N LYS A 276 -2.68 -15.99 18.45
CA LYS A 276 -3.21 -17.15 17.71
C LYS A 276 -2.55 -17.29 16.33
N TYR A 277 -2.36 -16.16 15.64
CA TYR A 277 -1.70 -16.15 14.35
C TYR A 277 -0.20 -16.47 14.47
N ALA A 278 0.50 -15.89 15.44
CA ALA A 278 1.91 -16.15 15.68
C ALA A 278 2.19 -17.62 16.03
N GLU A 279 1.36 -18.22 16.90
CA GLU A 279 1.42 -19.63 17.27
C GLU A 279 1.14 -20.56 16.09
N TRP A 280 0.14 -20.23 15.27
CA TRP A 280 -0.09 -20.96 14.03
C TRP A 280 1.13 -20.85 13.11
N LEU A 281 1.65 -19.64 12.89
CA LEU A 281 2.73 -19.41 11.94
C LEU A 281 4.02 -20.15 12.33
N SER A 282 4.38 -20.18 13.62
CA SER A 282 5.56 -20.91 14.10
C SER A 282 5.46 -22.43 13.94
N LYS A 283 4.24 -22.98 13.96
CA LYS A 283 3.95 -24.42 13.82
C LYS A 283 3.60 -24.82 12.39
N SER A 284 3.19 -23.89 11.53
CA SER A 284 2.66 -24.11 10.17
C SER A 284 3.68 -24.66 9.17
N GLY A 285 4.94 -24.81 9.58
CA GLY A 285 6.05 -25.13 8.72
C GLY A 285 6.37 -24.05 7.68
N VAL A 286 5.55 -23.01 7.47
CA VAL A 286 5.75 -21.99 6.43
C VAL A 286 7.09 -21.25 6.58
N LEU A 287 7.57 -21.13 7.82
CA LEU A 287 8.87 -20.55 8.16
C LEU A 287 10.01 -21.57 8.19
N SER A 288 9.76 -22.87 7.99
CA SER A 288 10.80 -23.90 8.02
C SER A 288 11.79 -23.71 6.86
N ASP A 289 13.07 -23.83 7.18
CA ASP A 289 14.17 -23.77 6.23
C ASP A 289 14.34 -25.06 5.38
N ASP A 290 13.47 -26.06 5.61
CA ASP A 290 13.44 -27.35 4.90
C ASP A 290 12.75 -27.25 3.53
#